data_AF-A0A397TEX6-F1
#
_entry.id   AF-A0A397TEX6-F1
#
_cell.length_a   1.000
_cell.length_b   1.000
_cell.length_c   1.000
_cell.angle_alpha   90.00
_cell.angle_beta   90.00
_cell.angle_gamma   90.00
#
_symmetry.space_group_name_H-M   'P 1'
#
loop_
_entity.id
_entity.type
_entity.pdbx_description
1 polymer ?
#
loop_
_entity_poly.entity_id
_entity_poly.type
_entity_poly.pdbx_seq_one_letter_code
_entity_poly.pdbx_strand_id
1 'polypeptide(L)'
;MSTENPIQKIDNASSDSEHSENEEGSRKRIRKYNLTPAEIQRQQLEKLLKRVDKPVNIPEMVDKPKLKPPKDIVRNVQGSSAGAGSGEFHVYRAHRRREYTRLKVMEEETKKEEEKQDFEAKMAEIKAHEEEKTAKKREKRQKKKQKRKQNTKKAKTEEMDKDKQNNNNKDKNIESKNESSDSDS
;
A
#
# COMPACT_ATOMS: atom_id res chain seq x y z
N MET A 1 -50.09 39.51 -38.03
CA MET A 1 -50.16 40.21 -36.74
C MET A 1 -48.82 40.07 -36.07
N SER A 2 -48.08 41.17 -36.10
CA SER A 2 -46.79 41.41 -35.45
C SER A 2 -46.99 41.73 -33.97
N THR A 3 -46.05 41.31 -33.12
CA THR A 3 -45.53 42.10 -31.98
C THR A 3 -44.19 41.52 -31.54
N GLU A 4 -43.14 42.27 -31.83
CA GLU A 4 -41.77 42.08 -31.36
C GLU A 4 -41.66 42.64 -29.93
N ASN A 5 -40.90 41.96 -29.05
CA ASN A 5 -40.57 42.48 -27.72
C ASN A 5 -39.20 43.19 -27.76
N PRO A 6 -39.07 44.44 -27.28
CA PRO A 6 -37.84 45.21 -27.35
C PRO A 6 -36.84 44.84 -26.24
N ILE A 7 -35.58 44.69 -26.63
CA ILE A 7 -34.42 44.53 -25.74
C ILE A 7 -34.04 45.91 -25.17
N GLN A 8 -34.06 46.05 -23.85
CA GLN A 8 -33.57 47.24 -23.17
C GLN A 8 -32.03 47.25 -23.15
N LYS A 9 -31.43 48.24 -23.81
CA LYS A 9 -30.03 48.63 -23.65
C LYS A 9 -29.90 49.44 -22.36
N ILE A 10 -28.94 49.09 -21.52
CA ILE A 10 -28.39 49.98 -20.50
C ILE A 10 -26.90 50.18 -20.79
N ASP A 11 -26.59 51.37 -21.28
CA ASP A 11 -25.23 51.87 -21.41
C ASP A 11 -24.79 52.36 -20.04
N ASN A 12 -23.67 51.85 -19.52
CA ASN A 12 -22.95 52.49 -18.41
C ASN A 12 -21.45 52.46 -18.76
N ALA A 13 -21.00 53.60 -19.29
CA ALA A 13 -19.61 53.92 -19.56
C ALA A 13 -19.04 54.82 -18.45
N SER A 14 -17.72 54.66 -18.20
CA SER A 14 -16.84 55.51 -17.37
C SER A 14 -17.01 55.34 -15.86
N SER A 15 -15.99 55.24 -15.00
CA SER A 15 -14.52 55.28 -15.09
C SER A 15 -14.00 54.93 -13.69
N ASP A 16 -13.02 54.04 -13.55
CA ASP A 16 -11.89 54.36 -12.68
C ASP A 16 -10.64 53.53 -13.02
N SER A 17 -9.53 54.26 -13.02
CA SER A 17 -8.13 53.92 -13.26
C SER A 17 -7.55 53.08 -12.08
N GLU A 18 -6.46 52.31 -12.11
CA GLU A 18 -5.13 52.45 -12.71
C GLU A 18 -4.40 51.08 -12.81
N HIS A 19 -3.37 51.08 -13.67
CA HIS A 19 -2.23 50.18 -13.84
C HIS A 19 -1.79 49.24 -12.69
N SER A 20 -1.46 48.00 -13.08
CA SER A 20 -0.13 47.43 -12.76
C SER A 20 0.31 46.45 -13.85
N GLU A 21 1.02 46.99 -14.84
CA GLU A 21 1.95 46.21 -15.64
C GLU A 21 3.21 46.01 -14.79
N ASN A 22 3.64 44.76 -14.59
CA ASN A 22 5.06 44.40 -14.50
C ASN A 22 5.23 42.89 -14.75
N GLU A 23 5.88 42.64 -15.88
CA GLU A 23 6.65 41.49 -16.36
C GLU A 23 6.44 40.09 -15.78
N GLU A 24 6.19 39.11 -16.66
CA GLU A 24 6.94 37.85 -16.69
C GLU A 24 6.65 37.09 -17.99
N GLY A 25 7.71 36.65 -18.66
CA GLY A 25 7.77 36.24 -20.06
C GLY A 25 6.74 35.20 -20.52
N SER A 26 6.39 35.30 -21.80
CA SER A 26 5.58 34.38 -22.61
C SER A 26 4.86 33.27 -21.82
N ARG A 27 3.81 33.61 -21.08
CA ARG A 27 2.91 32.59 -20.52
C ARG A 27 2.20 31.92 -21.69
N LYS A 28 2.85 30.89 -22.27
CA LYS A 28 2.24 30.00 -23.27
C LYS A 28 0.83 29.71 -22.78
N ARG A 29 -0.19 30.04 -23.58
CA ARG A 29 -1.59 29.83 -23.19
C ARG A 29 -1.70 28.41 -22.64
N ILE A 30 -1.85 28.31 -21.32
CA ILE A 30 -1.96 27.01 -20.66
C ILE A 30 -3.18 26.36 -21.31
N ARG A 31 -2.97 25.22 -21.95
CA ARG A 31 -4.08 24.50 -22.58
C ARG A 31 -5.01 24.14 -21.43
N LYS A 32 -6.19 24.77 -21.41
CA LYS A 32 -7.22 24.54 -20.38
C LYS A 32 -7.75 23.10 -20.41
N TYR A 33 -7.39 22.34 -21.44
CA TYR A 33 -7.77 20.96 -21.71
C TYR A 33 -6.53 20.15 -22.10
N ASN A 34 -6.52 18.85 -21.80
CA ASN A 34 -5.41 17.91 -21.99
C ASN A 34 -4.17 18.21 -21.12
N LEU A 35 -4.40 18.42 -19.83
CA LEU A 35 -3.33 18.57 -18.86
C LEU A 35 -2.59 17.24 -18.68
N THR A 36 -1.28 17.33 -18.52
CA THR A 36 -0.48 16.18 -18.11
C THR A 36 -0.85 15.77 -16.67
N PRO A 37 -0.63 14.52 -16.26
CA PRO A 37 -0.89 14.09 -14.87
C PRO A 37 -0.18 14.98 -13.84
N ALA A 38 1.04 15.44 -14.15
CA ALA A 38 1.79 16.35 -13.30
C ALA A 38 1.12 17.73 -13.19
N GLU A 39 0.56 18.26 -14.28
CA GLU A 39 -0.17 19.53 -14.26
C GLU A 39 -1.49 19.44 -13.47
N ILE A 40 -2.20 18.31 -13.55
CA ILE A 40 -3.42 18.06 -12.74
C ILE A 40 -3.07 18.08 -11.24
N GLN A 41 -2.01 17.38 -10.86
CA GLN A 41 -1.51 17.37 -9.49
C GLN A 41 -1.08 18.78 -9.05
N ARG A 42 -0.36 19.52 -9.91
CA ARG A 42 0.04 20.90 -9.63
C ARG A 42 -1.18 21.79 -9.36
N GLN A 43 -2.23 21.71 -10.17
CA GLN A 43 -3.47 22.47 -9.94
C GLN A 43 -4.18 22.08 -8.63
N GLN A 44 -4.20 20.79 -8.28
CA GLN A 44 -4.76 20.32 -7.01
C GLN A 44 -3.95 20.85 -5.82
N LEU A 45 -2.62 20.82 -5.90
CA LEU A 45 -1.72 21.38 -4.89
C LEU A 45 -1.87 22.89 -4.77
N GLU A 46 -1.89 23.63 -5.88
CA GLU A 46 -2.16 25.07 -5.88
C GLU A 46 -3.50 25.40 -5.20
N LYS A 47 -4.53 24.56 -5.40
CA LYS A 47 -5.84 24.72 -4.75
C LYS A 47 -5.79 24.45 -3.24
N LEU A 48 -5.04 23.43 -2.81
CA LEU A 48 -4.84 23.09 -1.39
C LEU A 48 -4.02 24.18 -0.68
N LEU A 49 -2.93 24.63 -1.29
CA LEU A 49 -2.01 25.64 -0.74
C LEU A 49 -2.62 27.05 -0.67
N LYS A 50 -3.66 27.35 -1.45
CA LYS A 50 -4.43 28.61 -1.31
C LYS A 50 -5.12 28.76 0.06
N ARG A 51 -5.36 27.66 0.78
CA ARG A 51 -6.04 27.65 2.08
C ARG A 51 -5.38 26.65 3.03
N VAL A 52 -4.16 26.98 3.46
CA VAL A 52 -3.35 26.13 4.35
C VAL A 52 -4.01 25.89 5.70
N ASP A 53 -4.76 26.88 6.23
CA ASP A 53 -5.40 26.78 7.55
C ASP A 53 -6.60 25.83 7.57
N LYS A 54 -7.14 25.43 6.42
CA LYS A 54 -8.28 24.51 6.35
C LYS A 54 -7.78 23.07 6.42
N PRO A 55 -8.18 22.26 7.42
CA PRO A 55 -7.80 20.86 7.46
C PRO A 55 -8.31 20.12 6.22
N VAL A 56 -7.43 19.33 5.62
CA VAL A 56 -7.76 18.51 4.44
C VAL A 56 -8.61 17.33 4.91
N ASN A 57 -9.82 17.20 4.35
CA ASN A 57 -10.69 16.06 4.63
C ASN A 57 -10.26 14.87 3.76
N ILE A 58 -9.56 13.90 4.35
CA ILE A 58 -9.29 12.62 3.73
C ILE A 58 -10.55 11.77 3.94
N PRO A 59 -11.22 11.30 2.87
CA PRO A 59 -12.42 10.50 3.03
C PRO A 59 -12.09 9.23 3.82
N GLU A 60 -12.81 9.03 4.93
CA GLU A 60 -12.78 7.77 5.64
C GLU A 60 -13.39 6.67 4.78
N MET A 61 -12.98 5.43 5.02
CA MET A 61 -13.54 4.27 4.31
C MET A 61 -15.05 4.24 4.53
N VAL A 62 -15.82 4.32 3.44
CA VAL A 62 -17.27 4.22 3.52
C VAL A 62 -17.66 2.81 3.99
N ASP A 63 -18.44 2.75 5.06
CA ASP A 63 -19.06 1.51 5.52
C ASP A 63 -19.89 0.90 4.38
N LYS A 64 -19.85 -0.44 4.29
CA LYS A 64 -20.74 -1.17 3.37
C LYS A 64 -22.19 -0.82 3.68
N PRO A 65 -23.07 -0.67 2.68
CA PRO A 65 -24.46 -0.30 2.90
C PRO A 65 -25.17 -1.37 3.73
N LYS A 66 -25.38 -1.09 5.02
CA LYS A 66 -26.10 -1.99 5.93
C LYS A 66 -27.60 -1.90 5.65
N LEU A 67 -28.26 -3.05 5.59
CA LEU A 67 -29.71 -3.10 5.49
C LEU A 67 -30.32 -2.58 6.78
N LYS A 68 -31.40 -1.81 6.65
CA LYS A 68 -32.14 -1.33 7.82
C LYS A 68 -32.75 -2.54 8.54
N PRO A 69 -32.62 -2.64 9.88
CA PRO A 69 -33.25 -3.70 10.62
C PRO A 69 -34.78 -3.67 10.43
N PRO A 70 -35.45 -4.83 10.50
CA PRO A 70 -36.90 -4.86 10.54
C PRO A 70 -37.42 -4.07 11.74
N LYS A 71 -38.64 -3.52 11.63
CA LYS A 71 -39.28 -2.81 12.76
C LYS A 71 -39.86 -3.85 13.72
N ASP A 72 -39.63 -3.67 15.02
CA ASP A 72 -40.13 -4.60 16.04
C ASP A 72 -41.66 -4.61 16.16
N ILE A 73 -42.30 -3.43 16.07
CA ILE A 73 -43.75 -3.30 16.17
C ILE A 73 -44.31 -2.62 14.92
N VAL A 74 -45.20 -3.32 14.24
CA VAL A 74 -46.01 -2.76 13.15
C VAL A 74 -47.34 -2.30 13.76
N ARG A 75 -47.58 -0.98 13.76
CA ARG A 75 -48.77 -0.37 14.40
C ARG A 75 -50.04 -0.46 13.55
N ASN A 76 -49.92 -0.80 12.26
CA ASN A 76 -50.98 -0.67 11.27
C ASN A 76 -51.45 -2.04 10.76
N VAL A 77 -51.51 -3.04 11.64
CA VAL A 77 -51.95 -4.39 11.26
C VAL A 77 -53.47 -4.44 11.28
N GLN A 78 -54.08 -4.61 10.10
CA GLN A 78 -55.52 -4.85 9.97
C GLN A 78 -55.84 -6.30 10.40
N GLY A 79 -57.06 -6.54 10.90
CA GLY A 79 -57.47 -7.85 11.41
C GLY A 79 -57.30 -8.99 10.39
N SER A 80 -57.04 -10.20 10.87
CA SER A 80 -56.66 -11.36 10.02
C SER A 80 -57.73 -11.80 9.01
N SER A 81 -59.00 -11.49 9.27
CA SER A 81 -60.14 -11.77 8.38
C SER A 81 -60.55 -10.58 7.52
N ALA A 82 -59.89 -9.43 7.66
CA ALA A 82 -60.24 -8.23 6.93
C ALA A 82 -59.75 -8.33 5.47
N GLY A 83 -60.55 -7.84 4.52
CA GLY A 83 -60.24 -7.92 3.09
C GLY A 83 -59.02 -7.10 2.67
N ALA A 84 -58.54 -7.34 1.45
CA ALA A 84 -57.41 -6.61 0.88
C ALA A 84 -57.75 -5.11 0.69
N GLY A 85 -57.02 -4.25 1.37
CA GLY A 85 -57.11 -2.79 1.21
C GLY A 85 -56.34 -2.28 -0.01
N SER A 86 -56.64 -1.07 -0.46
CA SER A 86 -55.98 -0.43 -1.62
C SER A 86 -54.48 -0.19 -1.43
N GLY A 87 -54.01 -0.08 -0.18
CA GLY A 87 -52.60 0.09 0.17
C GLY A 87 -51.80 -1.21 0.28
N GLU A 88 -52.45 -2.37 0.34
CA GLU A 88 -51.80 -3.65 0.64
C GLU A 88 -50.80 -4.05 -0.44
N PHE A 89 -51.11 -3.75 -1.71
CA PHE A 89 -50.19 -3.98 -2.82
C PHE A 89 -48.85 -3.24 -2.65
N HIS A 90 -48.88 -1.99 -2.18
CA HIS A 90 -47.67 -1.21 -1.96
C HIS A 90 -46.88 -1.69 -0.75
N VAL A 91 -47.57 -2.17 0.29
CA VAL A 91 -46.93 -2.81 1.45
C VAL A 91 -46.18 -4.06 1.01
N TYR A 92 -46.83 -4.97 0.27
CA TYR A 92 -46.21 -6.17 -0.29
C TYR A 92 -45.02 -5.82 -1.20
N ARG A 93 -45.17 -4.87 -2.12
CA ARG A 93 -44.08 -4.43 -3.03
C ARG A 93 -42.86 -3.94 -2.25
N ALA A 94 -43.07 -3.13 -1.20
CA ALA A 94 -42.00 -2.63 -0.36
C ALA A 94 -41.33 -3.75 0.46
N HIS A 95 -42.14 -4.65 1.02
CA HIS A 95 -41.65 -5.80 1.79
C HIS A 95 -40.83 -6.76 0.91
N ARG A 96 -41.37 -7.14 -0.26
CA ARG A 96 -40.68 -7.99 -1.24
C ARG A 96 -39.35 -7.39 -1.69
N ARG A 97 -39.32 -6.09 -2.00
CA ARG A 97 -38.07 -5.40 -2.38
C ARG A 97 -37.04 -5.43 -1.25
N ARG A 98 -37.47 -5.17 -0.01
CA ARG A 98 -36.60 -5.25 1.17
C ARG A 98 -36.04 -6.66 1.34
N GLU A 99 -36.88 -7.67 1.21
CA GLU A 99 -36.50 -9.06 1.39
C GLU A 99 -35.54 -9.55 0.30
N TYR A 100 -35.79 -9.22 -0.96
CA TYR A 100 -34.87 -9.56 -2.05
C TYR A 100 -33.53 -8.86 -1.93
N THR A 101 -33.53 -7.60 -1.48
CA THR A 101 -32.28 -6.89 -1.20
C THR A 101 -31.55 -7.55 -0.02
N ARG A 102 -32.28 -8.03 0.99
CA ARG A 102 -31.74 -8.76 2.13
C ARG A 102 -31.08 -10.07 1.73
N LEU A 103 -31.78 -10.90 0.98
CA LEU A 103 -31.26 -12.17 0.48
C LEU A 103 -30.05 -11.94 -0.43
N LYS A 104 -30.12 -10.95 -1.33
CA LYS A 104 -29.01 -10.62 -2.22
C LYS A 104 -27.74 -10.20 -1.46
N VAL A 105 -27.86 -9.32 -0.47
CA VAL A 105 -26.70 -8.90 0.34
C VAL A 105 -26.11 -10.08 1.10
N MET A 106 -26.95 -10.92 1.70
CA MET A 106 -26.50 -12.13 2.41
C MET A 106 -25.74 -13.08 1.47
N GLU A 107 -26.30 -13.38 0.29
CA GLU A 107 -25.65 -14.23 -0.71
C GLU A 107 -24.35 -13.63 -1.27
N GLU A 108 -24.28 -12.31 -1.44
CA GLU A 108 -23.05 -11.64 -1.85
C GLU A 108 -21.97 -11.64 -0.76
N GLU A 109 -22.37 -11.53 0.50
CA GLU A 109 -21.46 -11.59 1.64
C GLU A 109 -20.88 -12.99 1.81
N THR A 110 -21.71 -14.04 1.74
CA THR A 110 -21.25 -15.43 1.83
C THR A 110 -20.28 -15.77 0.70
N LYS A 111 -20.61 -15.41 -0.54
CA LYS A 111 -19.71 -15.63 -1.69
C LYS A 111 -18.36 -14.92 -1.53
N LYS A 112 -18.37 -13.66 -1.09
CA LYS A 112 -17.14 -12.90 -0.84
C LYS A 112 -16.31 -13.51 0.28
N GLU A 113 -16.95 -14.05 1.30
CA GLU A 113 -16.27 -14.71 2.41
C GLU A 113 -15.63 -16.03 1.96
N GLU A 114 -16.34 -16.86 1.20
CA GLU A 114 -15.80 -18.09 0.60
C GLU A 114 -14.61 -17.78 -0.33
N GLU A 115 -14.76 -16.83 -1.26
CA GLU A 115 -13.69 -16.42 -2.17
C GLU A 115 -12.45 -15.90 -1.42
N LYS A 116 -12.67 -15.17 -0.32
CA LYS A 116 -11.59 -14.65 0.52
C LYS A 116 -10.89 -15.77 1.28
N GLN A 117 -11.63 -16.71 1.86
CA GLN A 117 -11.04 -17.86 2.56
C GLN A 117 -10.21 -18.72 1.61
N ASP A 118 -10.73 -19.00 0.40
CA ASP A 118 -10.02 -19.72 -0.64
C ASP A 118 -8.74 -19.01 -1.08
N PHE A 119 -8.81 -17.69 -1.24
CA PHE A 119 -7.65 -16.88 -1.60
C PHE A 119 -6.59 -16.88 -0.50
N GLU A 120 -7.00 -16.70 0.75
CA GLU A 120 -6.09 -16.71 1.91
C GLU A 120 -5.43 -18.09 2.09
N ALA A 121 -6.18 -19.18 1.94
CA ALA A 121 -5.65 -20.53 1.96
C ALA A 121 -4.60 -20.75 0.87
N LYS A 122 -4.91 -20.40 -0.39
CA LYS A 122 -3.96 -20.50 -1.52
C LYS A 122 -2.70 -19.66 -1.30
N MET A 123 -2.86 -18.43 -0.80
CA MET A 123 -1.71 -17.56 -0.50
C MET A 123 -0.85 -18.13 0.63
N ALA A 124 -1.46 -18.70 1.67
CA ALA A 124 -0.74 -19.33 2.77
C ALA A 124 0.05 -20.56 2.29
N GLU A 125 -0.52 -21.40 1.43
CA GLU A 125 0.16 -22.55 0.83
C GLU A 125 1.36 -22.12 -0.02
N ILE A 126 1.17 -21.12 -0.90
CA ILE A 126 2.26 -20.59 -1.73
C ILE A 126 3.38 -20.05 -0.85
N LYS A 127 3.03 -19.25 0.15
CA LYS A 127 4.00 -18.67 1.09
C LYS A 127 4.76 -19.75 1.86
N ALA A 128 4.07 -20.78 2.37
CA ALA A 128 4.71 -21.89 3.07
C ALA A 128 5.70 -22.65 2.18
N HIS A 129 5.32 -22.93 0.93
CA HIS A 129 6.19 -23.61 -0.03
C HIS A 129 7.40 -22.76 -0.46
N GLU A 130 7.21 -21.45 -0.63
CA GLU A 130 8.31 -20.51 -0.89
C GLU A 130 9.26 -20.39 0.31
N GLU A 131 8.73 -20.34 1.53
CA GLU A 131 9.49 -20.33 2.77
C GLU A 131 10.29 -21.62 2.94
N GLU A 132 9.71 -22.80 2.67
CA GLU A 132 10.41 -24.08 2.75
C GLU A 132 11.58 -24.14 1.74
N LYS A 133 11.34 -23.74 0.49
CA LYS A 133 12.38 -23.66 -0.54
C LYS A 133 13.50 -22.70 -0.13
N THR A 134 13.13 -21.54 0.43
CA THR A 134 14.07 -20.51 0.87
C THR A 134 14.85 -20.96 2.09
N ALA A 135 14.21 -21.63 3.06
CA ALA A 135 14.83 -22.20 4.25
C ALA A 135 15.86 -23.27 3.89
N LYS A 136 15.50 -24.23 3.02
CA LYS A 136 16.43 -25.26 2.51
C LYS A 136 17.65 -24.64 1.84
N LYS A 137 17.48 -23.60 1.00
CA LYS A 137 18.59 -22.88 0.36
C LYS A 137 19.42 -22.08 1.36
N ARG A 138 18.78 -21.42 2.33
CA ARG A 138 19.43 -20.66 3.41
C ARG A 138 20.29 -21.56 4.29
N GLU A 139 19.77 -22.72 4.69
CA GLU A 139 20.49 -23.72 5.49
C GLU A 139 21.75 -24.22 4.76
N LYS A 140 21.63 -24.57 3.46
CA LYS A 140 22.79 -24.95 2.63
C LYS A 140 23.86 -23.85 2.60
N ARG A 141 23.46 -22.59 2.44
CA ARG A 141 24.38 -21.43 2.47
C ARG A 141 25.02 -21.23 3.84
N GLN A 142 24.26 -21.38 4.93
CA GLN A 142 24.77 -21.27 6.30
C GLN A 142 25.77 -22.38 6.61
N LYS A 143 25.48 -23.64 6.25
CA LYS A 143 26.42 -24.77 6.35
C LYS A 143 27.71 -24.50 5.57
N LYS A 144 27.64 -24.00 4.33
CA LYS A 144 28.83 -23.60 3.54
C LYS A 144 29.60 -22.45 4.19
N LYS A 145 28.91 -21.44 4.74
CA LYS A 145 29.53 -20.31 5.46
C LYS A 145 30.24 -20.78 6.74
N GLN A 146 29.64 -21.69 7.51
CA GLN A 146 30.24 -22.29 8.69
C GLN A 146 31.49 -23.11 8.33
N LYS A 147 31.42 -23.98 7.31
CA LYS A 147 32.58 -24.74 6.83
C LYS A 147 33.73 -23.82 6.37
N ARG A 148 33.43 -22.75 5.61
CA ARG A 148 34.46 -21.75 5.22
C ARG A 148 35.07 -21.04 6.43
N LYS A 149 34.26 -20.68 7.43
CA LYS A 149 34.76 -20.09 8.69
C LYS A 149 35.63 -21.07 9.49
N GLN A 150 35.28 -22.35 9.52
CA GLN A 150 36.10 -23.37 10.18
C GLN A 150 37.42 -23.59 9.44
N ASN A 151 37.40 -23.70 8.10
CA ASN A 151 38.62 -23.89 7.31
C ASN A 151 39.55 -22.69 7.37
N THR A 152 39.02 -21.46 7.36
CA THR A 152 39.84 -20.25 7.53
C THR A 152 40.44 -20.15 8.93
N LYS A 153 39.71 -20.55 9.98
CA LYS A 153 40.27 -20.66 11.33
C LYS A 153 41.38 -21.72 11.40
N LYS A 154 41.16 -22.91 10.83
CA LYS A 154 42.15 -24.00 10.77
C LYS A 154 43.42 -23.58 10.02
N ALA A 155 43.27 -22.99 8.84
CA ALA A 155 44.41 -22.47 8.08
C ALA A 155 45.19 -21.41 8.86
N LYS A 156 44.49 -20.52 9.58
CA LYS A 156 45.14 -19.49 10.41
C LYS A 156 45.86 -20.08 11.63
N THR A 157 45.32 -21.12 12.25
CA THR A 157 46.01 -21.85 13.33
C THR A 157 47.21 -22.66 12.82
N GLU A 158 47.10 -23.28 11.64
CA GLU A 158 48.22 -24.02 11.01
C GLU A 158 49.36 -23.09 10.56
N GLU A 159 49.05 -21.88 10.08
CA GLU A 159 50.06 -20.84 9.84
C GLU A 159 50.77 -20.44 11.13
N MET A 160 50.01 -20.18 12.21
CA MET A 160 50.59 -19.81 13.51
C MET A 160 51.42 -20.94 14.14
N ASP A 161 51.06 -22.21 13.93
CA ASP A 161 51.87 -23.35 14.40
C ASP A 161 53.14 -23.58 13.56
N LYS A 162 53.09 -23.35 12.24
CA LYS A 162 54.29 -23.38 11.39
C LYS A 162 55.27 -22.26 11.72
N ASP A 163 54.79 -21.06 12.03
CA ASP A 163 55.64 -19.95 12.49
C ASP A 163 56.30 -20.24 13.85
N LYS A 164 55.60 -20.94 14.77
CA LYS A 164 56.19 -21.39 16.04
C LYS A 164 57.23 -22.50 15.87
N GLN A 165 57.00 -23.45 14.97
CA GLN A 165 57.96 -24.53 14.70
C GLN A 165 59.22 -24.03 13.97
N ASN A 166 59.11 -23.02 13.10
CA ASN A 166 60.27 -22.40 12.45
C ASN A 166 61.17 -21.61 13.41
N ASN A 167 60.62 -21.01 14.48
CA ASN A 167 61.44 -20.37 15.51
C ASN A 167 62.15 -21.40 16.41
N ASN A 168 61.48 -22.49 16.80
CA ASN A 168 62.11 -23.53 17.63
C ASN A 168 63.22 -24.33 16.91
N ASN A 169 63.20 -24.44 15.58
CA ASN A 169 64.27 -25.09 14.81
C ASN A 169 65.48 -24.18 14.55
N LYS A 170 65.36 -22.86 14.74
CA LYS A 170 66.51 -21.94 14.69
C LYS A 170 67.35 -22.01 15.96
N ASP A 171 66.72 -22.21 17.13
CA ASP A 171 67.46 -22.28 18.39
C ASP A 171 68.19 -23.62 18.59
N LYS A 172 67.68 -24.73 18.05
CA LYS A 172 68.35 -26.05 18.16
C LYS A 172 69.52 -26.28 17.19
N ASN A 173 69.67 -25.45 16.16
CA ASN A 173 70.75 -25.58 15.15
C ASN A 173 72.00 -24.73 15.50
N ILE A 174 71.96 -24.00 16.62
CA ILE A 174 73.10 -23.25 17.17
C ILE A 174 73.90 -24.12 18.16
N GLU A 175 73.28 -25.12 18.79
CA GLU A 175 73.91 -25.94 19.84
C GLU A 175 74.71 -27.14 19.30
N SER A 176 74.44 -27.62 18.07
CA SER A 176 75.13 -28.78 17.47
C SER A 176 76.33 -28.43 16.57
N LYS A 177 76.81 -27.19 16.59
CA LYS A 177 77.96 -26.72 15.78
C LYS A 177 79.21 -26.37 16.59
N ASN A 178 79.20 -26.58 17.92
CA ASN A 178 80.28 -26.17 18.81
C ASN A 178 81.13 -27.33 19.40
N GLU A 179 80.99 -28.58 18.96
CA GLU A 179 81.76 -29.72 19.52
C GLU A 179 82.78 -30.35 18.53
N SER A 180 83.17 -29.66 17.46
CA SER A 180 84.20 -30.16 16.54
C SER A 180 85.22 -29.11 16.10
N SER A 181 85.91 -28.47 17.06
CA SER A 181 87.19 -27.77 16.80
C SER A 181 87.89 -27.36 18.10
N ASP A 182 88.83 -28.18 18.59
CA ASP A 182 90.15 -27.82 19.17
C ASP A 182 90.75 -29.07 19.87
N SER A 183 91.77 -29.73 19.32
CA SER A 183 93.23 -29.41 19.37
C SER A 183 93.83 -29.69 20.77
N ASP A 184 94.54 -30.80 20.96
CA ASP A 184 95.98 -30.98 20.73
C ASP A 184 96.86 -30.13 21.68
N SER A 185 97.15 -30.67 22.87
CA SER A 185 98.35 -30.46 23.72
C SER A 185 98.29 -31.33 24.98
#